data_AF-A0A267GD49-F1
#
_entry.id   AF-A0A267GD49-F1
#
_cell.length_a   1.000
_cell.length_b   1.000
_cell.length_c   1.000
_cell.angle_alpha   90.00
_cell.angle_beta   90.00
_cell.angle_gamma   90.00
#
_symmetry.space_group_name_H-M   'P 1'
#
loop_
_entity.id
_entity.type
_entity.pdbx_description
1 polymer ?
#
loop_
_entity_poly.entity_id
_entity_poly.type
_entity_poly.pdbx_seq_one_letter_code
_entity_poly.pdbx_strand_id
1 'polypeptide(L)'
;MANLPPGQRGEKGEPGSCDCGGGGGNDGTGGRQNSPRAGRTRPQLLRRQSGMDRQPGTDMLMNSASVRIMDSYKSFSDVSYALQEGAIVFTADEKELFLKIDHQLNEWISVASYIEKRPRRMPFPTTPSAGSTRAPQAPVFLSNVVYGPKLRLVALPYLLPGDLYYKSGSSILGGDYACQDAAQKVGMTRSYFKVFLNGMYSSLDTVVHRTQRTAVPVVNYYGQRLFNSFEEMLNNGNWNNRIAIQDFGGKDIAQWTENIGRKEILAWQGVRRSQRLSEPFTPDCEGFSNRDKLKTGRATNLLSGSLFQSREITCDSRLVVLCIEAFDENSDTLNPMDYRRK
;
A
#
# COMPACT_ATOMS: atom_id res chain seq x y z
N MET A 1 4.09 -16.34 -68.07
CA MET A 1 3.10 -16.57 -66.98
C MET A 1 2.58 -15.21 -66.55
N ALA A 2 1.27 -15.04 -66.58
CA ALA A 2 0.57 -13.76 -66.60
C ALA A 2 0.44 -13.11 -65.21
N ASN A 3 0.60 -11.78 -65.15
CA ASN A 3 0.29 -10.95 -63.99
C ASN A 3 -1.23 -10.68 -63.91
N LEU A 4 -1.84 -10.96 -62.76
CA LEU A 4 -3.22 -10.59 -62.42
C LEU A 4 -3.22 -9.44 -61.40
N PRO A 5 -4.19 -8.49 -61.48
CA PRO A 5 -4.20 -7.30 -60.62
C PRO A 5 -4.85 -7.57 -59.24
N PRO A 6 -4.59 -6.73 -58.21
CA PRO A 6 -5.26 -6.84 -56.91
C PRO A 6 -6.74 -6.42 -56.98
N GLY A 7 -7.62 -7.19 -56.32
CA GLY A 7 -9.06 -6.93 -56.21
C GLY A 7 -9.40 -5.71 -55.34
N GLN A 8 -10.53 -5.08 -55.64
CA GLN A 8 -11.01 -3.86 -54.98
C GLN A 8 -11.54 -4.12 -53.56
N ARG A 9 -11.39 -3.09 -52.70
CA ARG A 9 -11.87 -3.05 -51.31
C ARG A 9 -13.38 -2.79 -51.28
N GLY A 10 -14.15 -3.64 -50.59
CA GLY A 10 -15.60 -3.47 -50.40
C GLY A 10 -15.96 -2.25 -49.54
N GLU A 11 -17.13 -1.67 -49.80
CA GLU A 11 -17.65 -0.48 -49.12
C GLU A 11 -18.11 -0.75 -47.67
N LYS A 12 -18.14 0.32 -46.87
CA LYS A 12 -18.50 0.32 -45.45
C LYS A 12 -20.03 0.38 -45.30
N GLY A 13 -20.60 -0.55 -44.53
CA GLY A 13 -22.04 -0.59 -44.23
C GLY A 13 -22.53 0.61 -43.39
N GLU A 14 -23.80 0.97 -43.58
CA GLU A 14 -24.46 2.10 -42.93
C GLU A 14 -24.76 1.85 -41.43
N PRO A 15 -24.79 2.90 -40.59
CA PRO A 15 -25.17 2.78 -39.18
C PRO A 15 -26.69 2.58 -39.00
N GLY A 16 -27.07 1.69 -38.07
CA GLY A 16 -28.46 1.43 -37.71
C GLY A 16 -29.14 2.57 -36.95
N SER A 17 -30.44 2.73 -37.21
CA SER A 17 -31.35 3.76 -36.69
C SER A 17 -31.57 3.68 -35.18
N CYS A 18 -31.63 4.84 -34.51
CA CYS A 18 -32.11 4.99 -33.13
C CYS A 18 -33.56 5.47 -33.16
N ASP A 19 -34.47 4.64 -32.64
CA ASP A 19 -35.91 4.92 -32.56
C ASP A 19 -36.18 5.79 -31.32
N CYS A 20 -36.68 7.01 -31.52
CA CYS A 20 -37.11 7.94 -30.47
C CYS A 20 -38.37 8.70 -30.94
N GLY A 21 -39.51 8.41 -30.31
CA GLY A 21 -40.77 9.17 -30.42
C GLY A 21 -41.96 8.31 -29.99
N GLY A 22 -43.00 8.75 -29.29
CA GLY A 22 -43.46 10.02 -28.73
C GLY A 22 -44.45 9.69 -27.57
N GLY A 23 -45.12 10.57 -26.82
CA GLY A 23 -45.51 11.97 -27.03
C GLY A 23 -47.04 12.12 -27.01
N GLY A 24 -47.58 12.87 -26.03
CA GLY A 24 -48.94 13.49 -26.01
C GLY A 24 -49.92 12.89 -24.97
N GLY A 25 -50.72 13.64 -24.18
CA GLY A 25 -51.07 15.07 -23.97
C GLY A 25 -51.97 15.14 -22.70
N ASN A 26 -52.64 16.19 -22.23
CA ASN A 26 -52.75 17.62 -22.54
C ASN A 26 -53.47 18.31 -21.35
N ASP A 27 -53.15 19.58 -21.09
CA ASP A 27 -53.92 20.72 -20.52
C ASP A 27 -55.10 20.61 -19.51
N GLY A 28 -55.08 21.54 -18.54
CA GLY A 28 -56.27 21.96 -17.77
C GLY A 28 -56.00 23.01 -16.69
N THR A 29 -56.12 24.30 -17.05
CA THR A 29 -55.96 25.48 -16.18
C THR A 29 -57.24 25.90 -15.44
N GLY A 30 -57.11 26.39 -14.20
CA GLY A 30 -57.77 27.62 -13.70
C GLY A 30 -59.17 27.54 -13.03
N GLY A 31 -59.25 27.99 -11.77
CA GLY A 31 -60.53 28.35 -11.10
C GLY A 31 -60.37 28.89 -9.67
N ARG A 32 -60.62 30.19 -9.47
CA ARG A 32 -60.68 30.94 -8.19
C ARG A 32 -62.02 30.73 -7.44
N GLN A 33 -62.05 30.85 -6.10
CA GLN A 33 -62.86 31.83 -5.31
C GLN A 33 -62.80 31.62 -3.77
N ASN A 34 -63.26 32.65 -3.04
CA ASN A 34 -62.91 33.10 -1.67
C ASN A 34 -63.87 32.66 -0.51
N SER A 35 -63.27 32.39 0.67
CA SER A 35 -63.60 32.82 2.06
C SER A 35 -64.95 32.40 2.77
N PRO A 36 -65.22 32.74 4.08
CA PRO A 36 -64.97 31.89 5.27
C PRO A 36 -66.12 31.82 6.33
N ARG A 37 -66.05 30.93 7.35
CA ARG A 37 -66.76 31.03 8.68
C ARG A 37 -66.28 29.90 9.62
N ALA A 38 -65.54 30.14 10.71
CA ALA A 38 -65.91 30.65 12.04
C ALA A 38 -66.64 29.64 12.98
N GLY A 39 -65.96 29.23 14.07
CA GLY A 39 -66.59 29.11 15.41
C GLY A 39 -66.40 27.80 16.22
N ARG A 40 -65.70 27.94 17.37
CA ARG A 40 -65.83 27.18 18.66
C ARG A 40 -65.32 25.71 18.67
N THR A 41 -64.58 25.16 19.65
CA THR A 41 -64.28 25.48 21.07
C THR A 41 -63.01 24.70 21.51
N ARG A 42 -62.26 25.23 22.48
CA ARG A 42 -61.03 24.72 23.15
C ARG A 42 -61.41 23.74 24.32
N PRO A 43 -60.53 23.06 25.12
CA PRO A 43 -59.06 23.22 25.25
C PRO A 43 -58.16 22.03 25.73
N GLN A 44 -56.83 22.27 25.72
CA GLN A 44 -55.75 21.75 26.64
C GLN A 44 -55.25 20.28 26.46
N LEU A 45 -53.97 19.89 26.57
CA LEU A 45 -52.81 20.38 27.35
C LEU A 45 -51.44 20.21 26.64
N LEU A 46 -50.55 21.16 26.96
CA LEU A 46 -49.08 21.15 27.08
C LEU A 46 -48.18 20.52 26.02
N ARG A 47 -47.66 21.41 25.16
CA ARG A 47 -46.29 21.35 24.62
C ARG A 47 -45.34 22.01 25.64
N ARG A 48 -44.37 21.26 26.17
CA ARG A 48 -43.18 21.85 26.83
C ARG A 48 -41.93 21.27 26.17
N GLN A 49 -41.26 22.11 25.40
CA GLN A 49 -39.91 21.88 24.90
C GLN A 49 -38.93 21.91 26.08
N SER A 50 -38.00 20.97 26.09
CA SER A 50 -36.69 21.14 26.72
C SER A 50 -35.66 20.54 25.77
N GLY A 51 -34.85 21.42 25.18
CA GLY A 51 -33.68 21.05 24.42
C GLY A 51 -32.61 20.46 25.33
N MET A 52 -31.91 19.47 24.80
CA MET A 52 -30.54 19.17 25.18
C MET A 52 -29.74 19.10 23.89
N ASP A 53 -28.73 19.97 23.82
CA ASP A 53 -27.74 20.03 22.76
C ASP A 53 -27.12 18.65 22.52
N ARG A 54 -27.33 18.10 21.34
CA ARG A 54 -26.59 16.93 20.85
C ARG A 54 -25.19 17.40 20.49
N GLN A 55 -24.18 16.97 21.26
CA GLN A 55 -22.79 17.08 20.88
C GLN A 55 -22.52 16.20 19.64
N PRO A 56 -22.01 16.77 18.53
CA PRO A 56 -21.61 15.99 17.36
C PRO A 56 -20.22 15.41 17.62
N GLY A 57 -20.17 14.21 18.21
CA GLY A 57 -18.90 13.55 18.49
C GLY A 57 -18.94 12.03 18.68
N THR A 58 -20.11 11.44 18.94
CA THR A 58 -20.22 10.01 19.29
C THR A 58 -20.67 9.10 18.13
N ASP A 59 -21.22 9.66 17.05
CA ASP A 59 -21.76 8.86 15.93
C ASP A 59 -20.69 8.27 15.00
N MET A 60 -19.45 8.78 15.01
CA MET A 60 -18.38 8.27 14.14
C MET A 60 -17.70 6.98 14.65
N LEU A 61 -17.90 6.61 15.92
CA LEU A 61 -17.26 5.44 16.52
C LEU A 61 -18.07 4.16 16.39
N MET A 62 -19.32 4.19 15.91
CA MET A 62 -20.20 3.01 15.84
C MET A 62 -20.16 2.28 14.49
N ASN A 63 -19.50 2.86 13.47
CA ASN A 63 -19.46 2.32 12.10
C ASN A 63 -18.15 1.61 11.72
N SER A 64 -17.19 1.45 12.65
CA SER A 64 -15.94 0.75 12.37
C SER A 64 -16.00 -0.71 12.83
N ALA A 65 -15.69 -1.62 11.91
CA ALA A 65 -15.41 -3.05 12.13
C ALA A 65 -14.09 -3.27 12.91
N SER A 66 -13.94 -2.57 14.03
CA SER A 66 -12.78 -2.66 14.93
C SER A 66 -13.10 -3.55 16.12
N VAL A 67 -12.14 -4.37 16.55
CA VAL A 67 -12.20 -5.14 17.80
C VAL A 67 -12.28 -4.18 18.98
N ARG A 68 -13.29 -4.32 19.83
CA ARG A 68 -13.48 -3.50 21.05
C ARG A 68 -13.15 -4.33 22.28
N ILE A 69 -12.55 -3.70 23.27
CA ILE A 69 -12.31 -4.30 24.59
C ILE A 69 -13.16 -3.54 25.59
N MET A 70 -13.95 -4.26 26.37
CA MET A 70 -14.83 -3.70 27.40
C MET A 70 -14.49 -4.32 28.75
N ASP A 71 -14.51 -3.49 29.79
CA ASP A 71 -14.09 -3.91 31.13
C ASP A 71 -15.04 -4.94 31.74
N SER A 72 -16.33 -4.89 31.38
CA SER A 72 -17.34 -5.84 31.85
C SER A 72 -18.33 -6.30 30.79
N TYR A 73 -18.76 -7.56 30.85
CA TYR A 73 -19.90 -8.08 30.09
C TYR A 73 -21.16 -7.24 30.27
N LYS A 74 -21.39 -6.71 31.48
CA LYS A 74 -22.57 -5.87 31.75
C LYS A 74 -22.55 -4.56 30.95
N SER A 75 -21.39 -3.92 30.89
CA SER A 75 -21.23 -2.72 30.06
C SER A 75 -21.38 -3.05 28.58
N PHE A 76 -20.93 -4.22 28.15
CA PHE A 76 -21.13 -4.71 26.79
C PHE A 76 -22.61 -4.97 26.48
N SER A 77 -23.35 -5.66 27.35
CA SER A 77 -24.77 -5.95 27.15
C SER A 77 -25.58 -4.67 26.95
N ASP A 78 -25.26 -3.62 27.71
CA ASP A 78 -25.95 -2.32 27.68
C ASP A 78 -25.78 -1.55 26.37
N VAL A 79 -24.76 -1.86 25.57
CA VAL A 79 -24.48 -1.18 24.29
C VAL A 79 -24.49 -2.12 23.08
N SER A 80 -24.71 -3.42 23.30
CA SER A 80 -24.65 -4.48 22.28
C SER A 80 -25.55 -4.20 21.06
N TYR A 81 -26.74 -3.65 21.29
CA TYR A 81 -27.71 -3.33 20.24
C TYR A 81 -27.23 -2.24 19.27
N ALA A 82 -26.37 -1.32 19.71
CA ALA A 82 -25.94 -0.18 18.92
C ALA A 82 -24.79 -0.50 17.95
N LEU A 83 -24.18 -1.69 18.08
CA LEU A 83 -23.06 -2.14 17.25
C LEU A 83 -23.57 -2.79 15.96
N GLN A 84 -22.89 -2.54 14.84
CA GLN A 84 -23.22 -3.15 13.54
C GLN A 84 -22.84 -4.63 13.48
N GLU A 85 -23.45 -5.36 12.54
CA GLU A 85 -23.04 -6.73 12.19
C GLU A 85 -21.55 -6.78 11.83
N GLY A 86 -20.86 -7.84 12.26
CA GLY A 86 -19.40 -7.95 12.13
C GLY A 86 -18.60 -7.24 13.23
N ALA A 87 -19.26 -6.59 14.20
CA ALA A 87 -18.59 -6.07 15.38
C ALA A 87 -18.01 -7.23 16.23
N ILE A 88 -16.78 -7.04 16.69
CA ILE A 88 -16.09 -7.98 17.58
C ILE A 88 -15.86 -7.29 18.93
N VAL A 89 -16.27 -7.92 20.03
CA VAL A 89 -16.12 -7.38 21.39
C VAL A 89 -15.50 -8.42 22.31
N PHE A 90 -14.47 -8.03 23.05
CA PHE A 90 -13.88 -8.82 24.13
C PHE A 90 -14.25 -8.24 25.49
N THR A 91 -14.76 -9.07 26.40
CA THR A 91 -15.08 -8.70 27.78
C THR A 91 -13.94 -9.10 28.71
N ALA A 92 -13.38 -8.17 29.48
CA ALA A 92 -12.18 -8.41 30.28
C ALA A 92 -12.46 -9.22 31.57
N ASP A 93 -13.65 -9.06 32.15
CA ASP A 93 -14.10 -9.77 33.36
C ASP A 93 -14.37 -11.25 33.08
N GLU A 94 -15.11 -11.55 32.02
CA GLU A 94 -15.45 -12.91 31.61
C GLU A 94 -14.39 -13.52 30.69
N LYS A 95 -13.48 -12.70 30.16
CA LYS A 95 -12.41 -13.08 29.22
C LYS A 95 -12.97 -13.82 28.00
N GLU A 96 -14.04 -13.27 27.44
CA GLU A 96 -14.80 -13.88 26.36
C GLU A 96 -14.87 -12.96 25.15
N LEU A 97 -14.80 -13.55 23.95
CA LEU A 97 -14.83 -12.85 22.68
C LEU A 97 -16.16 -13.12 21.96
N PHE A 98 -16.90 -12.06 21.67
CA PHE A 98 -18.18 -12.10 20.98
C PHE A 98 -18.07 -11.50 19.57
N LEU A 99 -18.80 -12.09 18.61
CA LEU A 99 -18.98 -11.58 17.25
C LEU A 99 -20.48 -11.36 16.99
N LYS A 100 -20.85 -10.16 16.52
CA LYS A 100 -22.23 -9.87 16.12
C LYS A 100 -22.53 -10.48 14.77
N ILE A 101 -23.52 -11.35 14.72
CA ILE A 101 -23.93 -12.05 13.49
C ILE A 101 -25.23 -11.51 12.89
N ASP A 102 -26.06 -10.84 13.67
CA ASP A 102 -27.28 -10.21 13.17
C ASP A 102 -27.53 -8.89 13.90
N HIS A 103 -27.64 -7.81 13.13
CA HIS A 103 -27.96 -6.49 13.67
C HIS A 103 -29.40 -6.36 14.14
N GLN A 104 -30.37 -6.88 13.38
CA GLN A 104 -31.80 -6.73 13.65
C GLN A 104 -32.25 -7.56 14.85
N LEU A 105 -31.70 -8.76 14.98
CA LEU A 105 -31.99 -9.68 16.08
C LEU A 105 -31.08 -9.44 17.30
N ASN A 106 -30.07 -8.57 17.17
CA ASN A 106 -29.01 -8.37 18.16
C ASN A 106 -28.38 -9.71 18.58
N GLU A 107 -28.08 -10.56 17.62
CA GLU A 107 -27.58 -11.91 17.86
C GLU A 107 -26.05 -11.93 17.84
N TRP A 108 -25.47 -12.64 18.82
CA TRP A 108 -24.03 -12.69 19.06
C TRP A 108 -23.57 -14.14 19.23
N ILE A 109 -22.44 -14.47 18.60
CA ILE A 109 -21.74 -15.74 18.80
C ILE A 109 -20.56 -15.52 19.75
N SER A 110 -20.42 -16.39 20.76
CA SER A 110 -19.18 -16.52 21.52
C SER A 110 -18.15 -17.29 20.68
N VAL A 111 -17.08 -16.60 20.28
CA VAL A 111 -16.03 -17.12 19.39
C VAL A 111 -14.91 -17.79 20.19
N ALA A 112 -14.63 -17.28 21.39
CA ALA A 112 -13.63 -17.82 22.27
C ALA A 112 -13.89 -17.42 23.72
N SER A 113 -14.07 -18.42 24.59
CA SER A 113 -14.04 -18.23 26.04
C SER A 113 -12.71 -18.71 26.62
N TYR A 114 -12.11 -17.90 27.50
CA TYR A 114 -10.89 -18.29 28.24
C TYR A 114 -11.10 -19.53 29.10
N ILE A 115 -12.33 -19.76 29.57
CA ILE A 115 -12.68 -20.87 30.47
C ILE A 115 -12.54 -22.22 29.76
N GLU A 116 -12.78 -22.27 28.45
CA GLU A 116 -12.84 -23.52 27.69
C GLU A 116 -11.49 -23.96 27.09
N LYS A 117 -10.51 -23.05 26.97
CA LYS A 117 -9.25 -23.31 26.28
C LYS A 117 -8.09 -23.41 27.27
N ARG A 118 -7.22 -24.42 27.11
CA ARG A 118 -5.99 -24.53 27.92
C ARG A 118 -5.12 -23.28 27.71
N PRO A 119 -4.76 -22.53 28.76
CA PRO A 119 -3.92 -21.36 28.61
C PRO A 119 -2.54 -21.78 28.13
N ARG A 120 -2.14 -21.30 26.94
CA ARG A 120 -0.75 -21.38 26.52
C ARG A 120 0.03 -20.31 27.29
N ARG A 121 0.81 -20.72 28.27
CA ARG A 121 1.84 -19.85 28.83
C ARG A 121 2.91 -19.67 27.77
N MET A 122 2.95 -18.49 27.18
CA MET A 122 4.13 -18.08 26.43
C MET A 122 5.28 -18.01 27.43
N PRO A 123 6.43 -18.64 27.14
CA PRO A 123 7.61 -18.46 27.97
C PRO A 123 7.86 -16.97 28.10
N PHE A 124 8.06 -16.48 29.31
CA PHE A 124 8.74 -15.19 29.47
C PHE A 124 10.05 -15.30 28.68
N PRO A 125 10.46 -14.27 27.92
CA PRO A 125 11.72 -14.30 27.21
C PRO A 125 12.84 -14.53 28.23
N THR A 126 13.27 -15.78 28.37
CA THR A 126 14.42 -16.13 29.20
C THR A 126 15.64 -15.70 28.42
N THR A 127 16.29 -14.65 28.90
CA THR A 127 17.67 -14.33 28.53
C THR A 127 18.55 -15.55 28.71
N PRO A 128 19.36 -15.88 27.69
CA PRO A 128 20.78 -15.98 27.96
C PRO A 128 21.59 -15.35 26.82
N SER A 129 22.10 -14.14 27.04
CA SER A 129 23.46 -13.82 26.61
C SER A 129 23.93 -12.62 27.42
N ALA A 130 24.96 -12.84 28.25
CA ALA A 130 25.73 -11.78 28.84
C ALA A 130 26.26 -10.90 27.70
N GLY A 131 25.74 -9.68 27.57
CA GLY A 131 26.25 -8.72 26.58
C GLY A 131 25.31 -7.63 26.10
N SER A 132 24.00 -7.68 26.35
CA SER A 132 23.09 -6.60 25.91
C SER A 132 22.48 -5.84 27.08
N THR A 133 22.98 -4.63 27.33
CA THR A 133 22.46 -3.66 28.31
C THR A 133 21.15 -3.01 27.88
N ARG A 134 20.50 -3.48 26.81
CA ARG A 134 19.31 -2.82 26.27
C ARG A 134 18.06 -3.54 26.75
N ALA A 135 17.28 -2.83 27.58
CA ALA A 135 15.97 -3.25 28.03
C ALA A 135 15.10 -3.73 26.84
N PRO A 136 14.27 -4.77 27.00
CA PRO A 136 13.33 -5.19 25.97
C PRO A 136 12.45 -3.99 25.62
N GLN A 137 12.59 -3.50 24.39
CA GLN A 137 11.74 -2.41 23.92
C GLN A 137 10.31 -2.94 23.84
N ALA A 138 9.34 -2.18 24.35
CA ALA A 138 7.93 -2.47 24.16
C ALA A 138 7.66 -2.78 22.68
N PRO A 139 6.73 -3.69 22.35
CA PRO A 139 6.37 -3.94 20.96
C PRO A 139 6.01 -2.60 20.33
N VAL A 140 6.88 -2.13 19.44
CA VAL A 140 6.65 -0.91 18.70
C VAL A 140 5.49 -1.24 17.79
N PHE A 141 4.28 -0.80 18.14
CA PHE A 141 3.22 -0.70 17.15
C PHE A 141 3.80 0.17 16.05
N LEU A 142 4.18 -0.49 14.94
CA LEU A 142 4.78 0.18 13.82
C LEU A 142 3.73 1.14 13.28
N SER A 143 3.88 2.42 13.62
CA SER A 143 3.04 3.46 13.03
C SER A 143 3.18 3.41 11.51
N ASN A 144 2.09 3.72 10.79
CA ASN A 144 2.03 3.77 9.32
C ASN A 144 2.12 2.41 8.60
N VAL A 145 1.80 1.29 9.25
CA VAL A 145 1.66 0.00 8.55
C VAL A 145 0.47 0.03 7.59
N VAL A 146 0.72 -0.38 6.35
CA VAL A 146 -0.32 -0.53 5.32
C VAL A 146 -0.89 -1.95 5.38
N TYR A 147 -2.20 -2.02 5.60
CA TYR A 147 -3.01 -3.21 5.43
C TYR A 147 -3.56 -3.25 4.01
N GLY A 148 -3.56 -4.43 3.37
CA GLY A 148 -3.97 -4.58 1.97
C GLY A 148 -2.82 -4.48 0.94
N PRO A 149 -3.14 -4.18 -0.34
CA PRO A 149 -2.18 -4.15 -1.43
C PRO A 149 -1.03 -3.18 -1.18
N LYS A 150 0.20 -3.59 -1.47
CA LYS A 150 1.41 -2.78 -1.25
C LYS A 150 2.58 -3.25 -2.11
N LEU A 151 3.52 -2.34 -2.37
CA LEU A 151 4.79 -2.66 -3.01
C LEU A 151 5.93 -2.46 -2.00
N ARG A 152 6.70 -3.50 -1.73
CA ARG A 152 7.85 -3.40 -0.82
C ARG A 152 9.09 -2.86 -1.53
N LEU A 153 9.74 -1.88 -0.93
CA LEU A 153 11.07 -1.39 -1.25
C LEU A 153 12.04 -1.86 -0.15
N VAL A 154 13.01 -2.69 -0.52
CA VAL A 154 13.90 -3.42 0.40
C VAL A 154 15.32 -3.43 -0.15
N ALA A 155 16.34 -3.39 0.71
CA ALA A 155 17.72 -3.51 0.27
C ALA A 155 18.18 -4.96 0.09
N LEU A 156 19.10 -5.21 -0.84
CA LEU A 156 19.90 -6.44 -0.80
C LEU A 156 20.72 -6.49 0.49
N PRO A 157 20.98 -7.68 1.08
CA PRO A 157 21.76 -7.81 2.31
C PRO A 157 23.29 -7.69 2.09
N TYR A 158 23.72 -7.31 0.89
CA TYR A 158 25.12 -7.10 0.52
C TYR A 158 25.25 -5.99 -0.53
N LEU A 159 26.46 -5.44 -0.65
CA LEU A 159 26.77 -4.36 -1.57
C LEU A 159 27.24 -4.89 -2.93
N LEU A 160 26.76 -4.28 -4.01
CA LEU A 160 27.14 -4.61 -5.38
C LEU A 160 27.87 -3.44 -6.07
N PRO A 161 28.81 -3.75 -6.97
CA PRO A 161 29.41 -2.76 -7.87
C PRO A 161 28.45 -2.34 -9.00
N GLY A 162 28.88 -1.39 -9.82
CA GLY A 162 28.08 -0.77 -10.88
C GLY A 162 27.65 -1.72 -12.00
N ASP A 163 28.34 -2.86 -12.19
CA ASP A 163 27.97 -3.90 -13.17
C ASP A 163 26.89 -4.88 -12.65
N LEU A 164 26.48 -4.72 -11.37
CA LEU A 164 25.49 -5.54 -10.68
C LEU A 164 25.73 -7.06 -10.84
N TYR A 165 27.00 -7.47 -10.91
CA TYR A 165 27.34 -8.88 -11.09
C TYR A 165 26.84 -9.75 -9.93
N TYR A 166 26.02 -10.74 -10.26
CA TYR A 166 25.46 -11.69 -9.31
C TYR A 166 25.30 -13.08 -9.93
N LYS A 167 25.94 -14.09 -9.31
CA LYS A 167 26.04 -15.46 -9.85
C LYS A 167 26.56 -15.44 -11.30
N SER A 168 25.73 -15.79 -12.28
CA SER A 168 26.07 -15.79 -13.71
C SER A 168 25.47 -14.62 -14.49
N GLY A 169 24.75 -13.71 -13.82
CA GLY A 169 24.17 -12.52 -14.43
C GLY A 169 24.97 -11.25 -14.13
N SER A 170 24.90 -10.28 -15.03
CA SER A 170 25.38 -8.91 -14.83
C SER A 170 24.33 -7.93 -15.33
N SER A 171 24.61 -6.64 -15.20
CA SER A 171 23.67 -5.58 -15.54
C SER A 171 22.39 -5.66 -14.72
N ILE A 172 21.34 -4.98 -15.18
CA ILE A 172 20.01 -5.04 -14.55
C ILE A 172 19.51 -6.47 -14.37
N LEU A 173 19.86 -7.40 -15.28
CA LEU A 173 19.49 -8.81 -15.14
C LEU A 173 20.16 -9.47 -13.92
N GLY A 174 21.44 -9.19 -13.67
CA GLY A 174 22.15 -9.62 -12.47
C GLY A 174 21.51 -9.05 -11.20
N GLY A 175 21.13 -7.77 -11.23
CA GLY A 175 20.39 -7.11 -10.15
C GLY A 175 19.02 -7.74 -9.89
N ASP A 176 18.22 -7.99 -10.93
CA ASP A 176 16.92 -8.66 -10.84
C ASP A 176 17.05 -10.06 -10.23
N TYR A 177 18.04 -10.85 -10.67
CA TYR A 177 18.32 -12.16 -10.07
C TYR A 177 18.74 -12.07 -8.60
N ALA A 178 19.56 -11.08 -8.24
CA ALA A 178 19.96 -10.86 -6.85
C ALA A 178 18.75 -10.54 -5.96
N CYS A 179 17.87 -9.66 -6.44
CA CYS A 179 16.65 -9.26 -5.73
C CYS A 179 15.68 -10.44 -5.55
N GLN A 180 15.40 -11.17 -6.63
CA GLN A 180 14.49 -12.31 -6.58
C GLN A 180 15.04 -13.47 -5.73
N ASP A 181 16.33 -13.77 -5.81
CA ASP A 181 16.98 -14.80 -4.99
C ASP A 181 16.95 -14.44 -3.50
N ALA A 182 17.21 -13.17 -3.15
CA ALA A 182 17.13 -12.71 -1.77
C ALA A 182 15.70 -12.78 -1.22
N ALA A 183 14.70 -12.40 -2.02
CA ALA A 183 13.29 -12.51 -1.65
C ALA A 183 12.87 -13.97 -1.40
N GLN A 184 13.25 -14.90 -2.28
CA GLN A 184 12.94 -16.31 -2.15
C GLN A 184 13.54 -16.93 -0.88
N LYS A 185 14.79 -16.58 -0.55
CA LYS A 185 15.49 -17.06 0.66
C LYS A 185 14.79 -16.69 1.96
N VAL A 186 14.00 -15.61 1.96
CA VAL A 186 13.26 -15.13 3.14
C VAL A 186 11.76 -15.41 3.04
N GLY A 187 11.35 -16.28 2.10
CA GLY A 187 9.98 -16.76 1.97
C GLY A 187 9.01 -15.81 1.26
N MET A 188 9.50 -14.74 0.62
CA MET A 188 8.68 -13.84 -0.20
C MET A 188 8.46 -14.43 -1.60
N THR A 189 7.82 -15.60 -1.67
CA THR A 189 7.67 -16.38 -2.92
C THR A 189 6.51 -15.96 -3.81
N ARG A 190 5.53 -15.22 -3.27
CA ARG A 190 4.35 -14.71 -4.01
C ARG A 190 4.53 -13.33 -4.61
N SER A 191 5.72 -12.74 -4.44
CA SER A 191 6.04 -11.42 -4.94
C SER A 191 7.22 -11.53 -5.90
N TYR A 192 7.15 -10.77 -6.99
CA TYR A 192 8.25 -10.69 -7.94
C TYR A 192 9.04 -9.41 -7.72
N PHE A 193 10.30 -9.55 -7.34
CA PHE A 193 11.20 -8.43 -7.04
C PHE A 193 12.13 -8.14 -8.21
N LYS A 194 12.29 -6.85 -8.50
CA LYS A 194 13.26 -6.32 -9.47
C LYS A 194 14.20 -5.33 -8.82
N VAL A 195 15.36 -5.13 -9.43
CA VAL A 195 16.27 -4.06 -9.00
C VAL A 195 15.64 -2.70 -9.32
N PHE A 196 15.69 -1.77 -8.37
CA PHE A 196 15.17 -0.42 -8.52
C PHE A 196 16.19 0.49 -9.22
N LEU A 197 16.55 0.13 -10.46
CA LEU A 197 17.49 0.85 -11.31
C LEU A 197 16.99 0.83 -12.76
N ASN A 198 17.57 1.68 -13.58
CA ASN A 198 17.36 1.66 -15.03
C ASN A 198 18.48 0.92 -15.74
N GLY A 199 18.22 0.27 -16.86
CA GLY A 199 19.27 -0.28 -17.72
C GLY A 199 19.47 0.54 -18.98
N MET A 200 20.34 0.03 -19.86
CA MET A 200 20.52 0.57 -21.21
C MET A 200 19.22 0.55 -22.02
N TYR A 201 18.43 -0.52 -21.86
CA TYR A 201 17.17 -0.74 -22.59
C TYR A 201 15.94 -0.82 -21.67
N SER A 202 16.11 -0.56 -20.37
CA SER A 202 15.00 -0.55 -19.41
C SER A 202 14.92 0.80 -18.68
N SER A 203 13.71 1.19 -18.31
CA SER A 203 13.42 2.46 -17.65
C SER A 203 12.99 2.19 -16.21
N LEU A 204 13.54 2.98 -15.28
CA LEU A 204 13.15 2.97 -13.87
C LEU A 204 11.63 3.12 -13.71
N ASP A 205 11.04 4.02 -14.49
CA ASP A 205 9.61 4.34 -14.52
C ASP A 205 8.70 3.16 -14.90
N THR A 206 9.29 2.08 -15.42
CA THR A 206 8.58 0.89 -15.90
C THR A 206 8.83 -0.36 -15.09
N VAL A 207 9.63 -0.29 -14.02
CA VAL A 207 9.98 -1.45 -13.18
C VAL A 207 8.73 -2.07 -12.53
N VAL A 208 7.80 -1.23 -12.07
CA VAL A 208 6.53 -1.65 -11.47
C VAL A 208 5.44 -1.80 -12.54
N HIS A 209 4.56 -2.78 -12.39
CA HIS A 209 3.43 -3.02 -13.29
C HIS A 209 2.52 -1.79 -13.37
N ARG A 210 2.05 -1.46 -14.59
CA ARG A 210 1.34 -0.20 -14.89
C ARG A 210 0.17 0.07 -13.95
N THR A 211 -0.56 -0.96 -13.54
CA THR A 211 -1.84 -0.86 -12.84
C THR A 211 -1.67 -0.57 -11.36
N GLN A 212 -0.48 -0.79 -10.81
CA GLN A 212 -0.17 -0.56 -9.41
C GLN A 212 0.55 0.77 -9.18
N ARG A 213 1.00 1.45 -10.23
CA ARG A 213 1.89 2.63 -10.10
C ARG A 213 1.29 3.80 -9.34
N THR A 214 -0.03 4.00 -9.46
CA THR A 214 -0.73 5.17 -8.93
C THR A 214 -1.53 4.88 -7.66
N ALA A 215 -2.03 3.64 -7.52
CA ALA A 215 -2.99 3.27 -6.49
C ALA A 215 -2.38 2.42 -5.35
N VAL A 216 -1.21 1.81 -5.56
CA VAL A 216 -0.60 0.93 -4.56
C VAL A 216 0.55 1.65 -3.86
N PRO A 217 0.53 1.76 -2.52
CA PRO A 217 1.57 2.44 -1.76
C PRO A 217 2.86 1.64 -1.72
N VAL A 218 3.99 2.36 -1.59
CA VAL A 218 5.31 1.76 -1.42
C VAL A 218 5.65 1.72 0.07
N VAL A 219 6.05 0.56 0.56
CA VAL A 219 6.31 0.27 1.97
C VAL A 219 7.71 -0.29 2.18
N ASN A 220 8.22 -0.29 3.42
CA ASN A 220 9.44 -1.01 3.78
C ASN A 220 9.20 -2.51 3.97
N TYR A 221 10.23 -3.25 4.41
CA TYR A 221 10.17 -4.69 4.68
C TYR A 221 9.02 -5.08 5.64
N TYR A 222 8.81 -4.28 6.69
CA TYR A 222 7.76 -4.50 7.70
C TYR A 222 6.38 -3.94 7.31
N GLY A 223 6.24 -3.39 6.10
CA GLY A 223 4.96 -2.87 5.60
C GLY A 223 4.63 -1.45 6.06
N GLN A 224 5.58 -0.70 6.62
CA GLN A 224 5.40 0.71 6.95
C GLN A 224 5.51 1.56 5.68
N ARG A 225 4.57 2.49 5.48
CA ARG A 225 4.51 3.35 4.30
C ARG A 225 5.74 4.24 4.18
N LEU A 226 6.40 4.18 3.03
CA LEU A 226 7.45 5.11 2.61
C LEU A 226 6.88 6.18 1.67
N PHE A 227 6.04 5.77 0.72
CA PHE A 227 5.41 6.64 -0.29
C PHE A 227 3.94 6.25 -0.52
N ASN A 228 3.07 7.18 -0.93
CA ASN A 228 1.67 6.86 -1.19
C ASN A 228 1.47 6.12 -2.51
N SER A 229 2.39 6.26 -3.47
CA SER A 229 2.40 5.49 -4.72
C SER A 229 3.80 5.41 -5.34
N PHE A 230 3.98 4.50 -6.30
CA PHE A 230 5.24 4.40 -7.07
C PHE A 230 5.49 5.67 -7.90
N GLU A 231 4.44 6.27 -8.46
CA GLU A 231 4.56 7.53 -9.21
C GLU A 231 5.00 8.70 -8.31
N GLU A 232 4.42 8.84 -7.12
CA GLU A 232 4.85 9.83 -6.14
C GLU A 232 6.31 9.60 -5.72
N MET A 233 6.69 8.34 -5.51
CA MET A 233 8.07 7.97 -5.19
C MET A 233 9.04 8.45 -6.27
N LEU A 234 8.72 8.30 -7.56
CA LEU A 234 9.59 8.78 -8.64
C LEU A 234 9.60 10.32 -8.73
N ASN A 235 8.46 10.98 -8.52
CA ASN A 235 8.36 12.43 -8.63
C ASN A 235 9.11 13.16 -7.50
N ASN A 236 8.85 12.78 -6.25
CA ASN A 236 9.41 13.46 -5.08
C ASN A 236 10.67 12.77 -4.54
N GLY A 237 10.66 11.43 -4.44
CA GLY A 237 11.78 10.65 -3.93
C GLY A 237 12.13 10.84 -2.46
N ASN A 238 11.48 11.77 -1.75
CA ASN A 238 11.71 12.04 -0.34
C ASN A 238 10.68 11.30 0.52
N TRP A 239 11.13 10.64 1.58
CA TRP A 239 10.28 9.98 2.57
C TRP A 239 10.63 10.45 3.99
N ASN A 240 9.76 10.13 4.95
CA ASN A 240 10.03 10.36 6.37
C ASN A 240 11.19 9.45 6.83
N ASN A 241 12.39 10.02 6.96
CA ASN A 241 13.61 9.29 7.34
C ASN A 241 13.58 8.66 8.76
N ARG A 242 12.54 8.91 9.56
CA ARG A 242 12.28 8.14 10.79
C ARG A 242 11.77 6.72 10.51
N ILE A 243 11.28 6.47 9.30
CA ILE A 243 10.86 5.15 8.83
C ILE A 243 12.07 4.51 8.14
N ALA A 244 12.64 3.50 8.78
CA ALA A 244 13.83 2.83 8.31
C ALA A 244 13.53 1.95 7.08
N ILE A 245 14.51 1.84 6.19
CA ILE A 245 14.58 0.83 5.14
C ILE A 245 15.36 -0.37 5.71
N GLN A 246 14.88 -1.58 5.46
CA GLN A 246 15.56 -2.80 5.87
C GLN A 246 16.11 -3.56 4.67
N ASP A 247 17.07 -4.43 4.92
CA ASP A 247 17.43 -5.49 4.00
C ASP A 247 16.39 -6.64 4.00
N PHE A 248 16.56 -7.62 3.11
CA PHE A 248 15.70 -8.81 3.07
C PHE A 248 15.75 -9.63 4.38
N GLY A 249 16.77 -9.48 5.21
CA GLY A 249 16.85 -10.10 6.54
C GLY A 249 16.13 -9.32 7.64
N GLY A 250 15.48 -8.19 7.31
CA GLY A 250 14.79 -7.32 8.27
C GLY A 250 15.72 -6.39 9.05
N LYS A 251 17.02 -6.33 8.72
CA LYS A 251 17.96 -5.45 9.43
C LYS A 251 17.89 -4.03 8.89
N ASP A 252 17.84 -3.05 9.78
CA ASP A 252 17.91 -1.63 9.41
C ASP A 252 19.28 -1.31 8.77
N ILE A 253 19.25 -0.76 7.56
CA ILE A 253 20.45 -0.38 6.82
C ILE A 253 21.25 0.73 7.51
N ALA A 254 20.61 1.54 8.38
CA ALA A 254 21.32 2.57 9.14
C ALA A 254 22.37 1.97 10.09
N GLN A 255 22.19 0.72 10.53
CA GLN A 255 23.14 0.02 11.38
C GLN A 255 24.38 -0.46 10.60
N TRP A 256 24.35 -0.39 9.26
CA TRP A 256 25.47 -0.83 8.45
C TRP A 256 26.64 0.16 8.47
N THR A 257 26.42 1.40 8.91
CA THR A 257 27.48 2.43 8.98
C THR A 257 28.68 1.97 9.80
N GLU A 258 28.42 1.27 10.90
CA GLU A 258 29.45 0.70 11.78
C GLU A 258 30.21 -0.42 11.08
N ASN A 259 29.49 -1.33 10.41
CA ASN A 259 30.08 -2.47 9.71
C ASN A 259 30.89 -2.07 8.48
N ILE A 260 30.44 -1.03 7.75
CA ILE A 260 31.07 -0.56 6.50
C ILE A 260 32.15 0.50 6.80
N GLY A 261 32.19 1.05 8.02
CA GLY A 261 33.11 2.12 8.39
C GLY A 261 32.82 3.44 7.69
N ARG A 262 31.55 3.71 7.34
CA ARG A 262 31.12 4.93 6.64
C ARG A 262 29.99 5.60 7.42
N LYS A 263 30.01 6.93 7.49
CA LYS A 263 28.93 7.73 8.11
C LYS A 263 27.66 7.80 7.24
N GLU A 264 27.74 7.35 6.00
CA GLU A 264 26.66 7.44 5.02
C GLU A 264 26.34 6.05 4.46
N ILE A 265 25.06 5.84 4.13
CA ILE A 265 24.59 4.65 3.42
C ILE A 265 24.28 5.04 1.99
N LEU A 266 25.28 4.90 1.12
CA LEU A 266 25.14 5.21 -0.30
C LEU A 266 24.53 4.02 -1.05
N ALA A 267 23.49 4.30 -1.83
CA ALA A 267 22.85 3.35 -2.73
C ALA A 267 23.01 3.78 -4.18
N TRP A 268 23.14 2.82 -5.09
CA TRP A 268 23.04 3.09 -6.53
C TRP A 268 21.68 3.73 -6.84
N GLN A 269 21.70 4.77 -7.66
CA GLN A 269 20.53 5.56 -7.99
C GLN A 269 20.21 5.42 -9.48
N GLY A 270 18.98 5.02 -9.80
CA GLY A 270 18.47 5.04 -11.17
C GLY A 270 18.14 6.46 -11.64
N VAL A 271 18.18 6.65 -12.95
CA VAL A 271 17.83 7.90 -13.62
C VAL A 271 16.37 7.86 -14.05
N ARG A 272 15.59 8.81 -13.53
CA ARG A 272 14.17 8.97 -13.88
C ARG A 272 14.01 9.48 -15.31
N ARG A 273 12.86 9.23 -15.93
CA ARG A 273 12.56 9.77 -17.27
C ARG A 273 12.74 11.28 -17.34
N SER A 274 12.26 12.03 -16.34
CA SER A 274 12.42 13.49 -16.28
C SER A 274 13.88 13.92 -16.29
N GLN A 275 14.73 13.22 -15.54
CA GLN A 275 16.18 13.47 -15.48
C GLN A 275 16.87 13.14 -16.79
N ARG A 276 16.55 12.00 -17.43
CA ARG A 276 17.13 11.66 -18.74
C ARG A 276 16.80 12.68 -19.83
N LEU A 277 15.60 13.28 -19.76
CA LEU A 277 15.18 14.30 -20.72
C LEU A 277 15.92 15.64 -20.49
N SER A 278 16.24 15.98 -19.24
CA SER A 278 16.98 17.21 -18.91
C SER A 278 18.50 17.05 -19.01
N GLU A 279 19.02 15.85 -18.77
CA GLU A 279 20.45 15.52 -18.69
C GLU A 279 20.77 14.28 -19.55
N PRO A 280 20.98 14.44 -20.87
CA PRO A 280 21.21 13.32 -21.78
C PRO A 280 22.44 12.46 -21.43
N PHE A 281 23.43 13.08 -20.78
CA PHE A 281 24.67 12.42 -20.34
C PHE A 281 24.64 12.14 -18.83
N THR A 282 23.60 11.50 -18.34
CA THR A 282 23.53 11.13 -16.92
C THR A 282 24.39 9.89 -16.64
N PRO A 283 25.33 9.93 -15.68
CA PRO A 283 26.14 8.77 -15.33
C PRO A 283 25.31 7.67 -14.67
N ASP A 284 25.31 6.48 -15.25
CA ASP A 284 24.59 5.30 -14.75
C ASP A 284 25.39 4.01 -14.95
N CYS A 285 26.72 4.07 -14.91
CA CYS A 285 27.60 2.92 -15.15
C CYS A 285 27.31 2.19 -16.47
N GLU A 286 27.01 2.96 -17.52
CA GLU A 286 26.64 2.47 -18.86
C GLU A 286 25.42 1.54 -18.79
N GLY A 287 24.34 2.02 -18.17
CA GLY A 287 23.15 1.21 -17.90
C GLY A 287 23.40 0.08 -16.90
N PHE A 288 24.25 0.35 -15.90
CA PHE A 288 24.71 -0.57 -14.86
C PHE A 288 25.39 -1.83 -15.39
N SER A 289 26.06 -1.75 -16.54
CA SER A 289 26.76 -2.87 -17.17
C SER A 289 28.28 -2.83 -16.96
N ASN A 290 28.79 -1.77 -16.33
CA ASN A 290 30.21 -1.49 -16.24
C ASN A 290 30.69 -1.30 -14.78
N ARG A 291 31.91 -1.77 -14.47
CA ARG A 291 32.58 -1.68 -13.17
C ARG A 291 33.92 -0.92 -13.24
N ASP A 292 34.25 -0.32 -14.38
CA ASP A 292 35.49 0.43 -14.56
C ASP A 292 35.54 1.63 -13.60
N LYS A 293 36.73 1.85 -13.00
CA LYS A 293 37.02 2.98 -12.12
C LYS A 293 36.92 4.33 -12.82
N LEU A 294 37.10 4.35 -14.14
CA LEU A 294 37.01 5.55 -14.98
C LEU A 294 35.58 5.92 -15.34
N LYS A 295 34.61 5.06 -15.05
CA LYS A 295 33.18 5.30 -15.26
C LYS A 295 32.53 5.67 -13.94
N THR A 296 31.51 6.50 -14.02
CA THR A 296 30.73 6.93 -12.86
C THR A 296 29.27 6.54 -13.01
N GLY A 297 28.62 6.39 -11.87
CA GLY A 297 27.18 6.23 -11.74
C GLY A 297 26.65 7.15 -10.66
N ARG A 298 25.35 7.42 -10.70
CA ARG A 298 24.68 8.16 -9.64
C ARG A 298 24.41 7.31 -8.42
N ALA A 299 24.52 7.93 -7.26
CA ALA A 299 24.21 7.38 -5.96
C ALA A 299 23.44 8.37 -5.09
N THR A 300 22.69 7.85 -4.12
CA THR A 300 21.95 8.63 -3.13
C THR A 300 22.30 8.20 -1.71
N ASN A 301 22.27 9.11 -0.74
CA ASN A 301 22.44 8.76 0.67
C ASN A 301 21.09 8.41 1.30
N LEU A 302 20.85 7.14 1.60
CA LEU A 302 19.57 6.67 2.14
C LEU A 302 19.25 7.21 3.54
N LEU A 303 20.26 7.63 4.32
CA LEU A 303 20.03 8.23 5.64
C LEU A 303 19.40 9.63 5.57
N SER A 304 19.49 10.27 4.40
CA SER A 304 18.88 11.58 4.19
C SER A 304 17.35 11.53 4.04
N GLY A 305 16.77 10.34 3.82
CA GLY A 305 15.36 10.23 3.45
C GLY A 305 15.08 10.59 1.99
N SER A 306 16.06 10.51 1.09
CA SER A 306 15.90 10.85 -0.33
C SER A 306 16.47 9.80 -1.28
N LEU A 307 15.73 9.48 -2.34
CA LEU A 307 16.12 8.52 -3.37
C LEU A 307 16.91 9.13 -4.53
N PHE A 308 16.87 10.46 -4.72
CA PHE A 308 17.38 11.11 -5.94
C PHE A 308 18.34 12.28 -5.71
N GLN A 309 19.20 12.22 -4.69
CA GLN A 309 20.18 13.29 -4.39
C GLN A 309 21.30 13.43 -5.43
N SER A 310 21.55 12.40 -6.23
CA SER A 310 22.41 12.46 -7.42
C SER A 310 23.87 12.82 -7.14
N ARG A 311 24.60 11.97 -6.40
CA ARG A 311 26.07 12.04 -6.24
C ARG A 311 26.76 11.12 -7.23
N GLU A 312 27.81 11.58 -7.88
CA GLU A 312 28.61 10.72 -8.76
C GLU A 312 29.62 9.89 -7.96
N ILE A 313 29.62 8.59 -8.22
CA ILE A 313 30.50 7.61 -7.59
C ILE A 313 31.08 6.71 -8.68
N THR A 314 32.34 6.28 -8.53
CA THR A 314 32.99 5.37 -9.49
C THR A 314 32.33 4.00 -9.51
N CYS A 315 32.20 3.39 -10.69
CA CYS A 315 31.44 2.15 -10.87
C CYS A 315 32.09 0.91 -10.20
N ASP A 316 33.35 0.99 -9.79
CA ASP A 316 34.02 -0.06 -9.02
C ASP A 316 33.60 -0.08 -7.53
N SER A 317 33.01 1.02 -7.05
CA SER A 317 32.51 1.15 -5.68
C SER A 317 31.38 0.16 -5.40
N ARG A 318 31.37 -0.44 -4.21
CA ARG A 318 30.28 -1.32 -3.77
C ARG A 318 29.28 -0.52 -2.94
N LEU A 319 28.05 -0.40 -3.43
CA LEU A 319 26.99 0.40 -2.82
C LEU A 319 25.76 -0.46 -2.51
N VAL A 320 24.83 0.09 -1.74
CA VAL A 320 23.53 -0.54 -1.49
C VAL A 320 22.75 -0.62 -2.80
N VAL A 321 22.05 -1.73 -3.01
CA VAL A 321 21.12 -1.91 -4.12
C VAL A 321 19.73 -2.10 -3.54
N LEU A 322 18.80 -1.27 -4.00
CA LEU A 322 17.40 -1.37 -3.63
C LEU A 322 16.66 -2.28 -4.62
N CYS A 323 15.75 -3.08 -4.07
CA CYS A 323 14.85 -3.97 -4.77
C CYS A 323 13.42 -3.50 -4.50
N ILE A 324 12.57 -3.58 -5.52
CA ILE A 324 11.14 -3.26 -5.40
C ILE A 324 10.30 -4.41 -5.89
N GLU A 325 9.16 -4.67 -5.25
CA GLU A 325 8.12 -5.52 -5.82
C GLU A 325 7.66 -4.91 -7.14
N ALA A 326 7.91 -5.61 -8.25
CA ALA A 326 7.47 -5.22 -9.58
C ALA A 326 5.98 -5.49 -9.78
N PHE A 327 5.45 -6.49 -9.07
CA PHE A 327 4.03 -6.83 -9.05
C PHE A 327 3.66 -7.52 -7.72
N ASP A 328 2.61 -7.04 -7.07
CA ASP A 328 1.91 -7.76 -5.97
C ASP A 328 0.69 -8.50 -6.53
N GLU A 329 0.75 -9.83 -6.58
CA GLU A 329 -0.37 -10.68 -7.03
C GLU A 329 -1.63 -10.55 -6.16
N ASN A 330 -1.48 -10.13 -4.90
CA ASN A 330 -2.61 -9.94 -3.98
C ASN A 330 -3.25 -8.55 -4.10
N SER A 331 -2.75 -7.69 -4.98
CA SER A 331 -3.48 -6.47 -5.32
C SER A 331 -4.67 -6.87 -6.21
N ASP A 332 -5.88 -6.79 -5.69
CA ASP A 332 -7.12 -6.91 -6.49
C ASP A 332 -7.28 -5.67 -7.39
N THR A 333 -6.37 -5.50 -8.35
CA THR A 333 -6.44 -4.40 -9.32
C THR A 333 -6.76 -4.84 -10.73
N LEU A 334 -6.84 -6.15 -11.05
CA LEU A 334 -7.40 -6.61 -12.32
C LEU A 334 -8.00 -8.02 -12.31
N ASN A 335 -9.11 -8.09 -13.05
CA ASN A 335 -9.77 -9.29 -13.55
C ASN A 335 -8.73 -10.23 -14.23
N PRO A 336 -8.69 -11.54 -13.90
CA PRO A 336 -7.68 -12.51 -14.37
C PRO A 336 -7.57 -12.72 -15.90
N MET A 337 -8.40 -12.05 -16.70
CA MET A 337 -8.49 -12.24 -18.15
C MET A 337 -7.45 -11.46 -18.97
N ASP A 338 -6.70 -10.53 -18.37
CA ASP A 338 -5.72 -9.71 -19.09
C ASP A 338 -4.37 -10.40 -19.31
N TYR A 339 -4.13 -11.55 -18.66
CA TYR A 339 -2.87 -12.30 -18.81
C TYR A 339 -2.77 -13.13 -20.11
N ARG A 340 -3.89 -13.35 -20.82
CA ARG A 340 -3.93 -14.17 -22.06
C ARG A 340 -3.87 -13.39 -23.37
N ARG A 341 -3.71 -12.07 -23.34
CA ARG A 341 -3.57 -11.25 -24.56
C ARG A 341 -2.38 -10.31 -24.45
N LYS A 342 -1.16 -10.84 -24.62
CA LYS A 342 -0.05 -10.17 -25.32
C LYS A 342 1.15 -11.08 -25.46
#